data_AF-A0A2G9XPH5-F1
#
_entry.id   AF-A0A2G9XPH5-F1
#
_cell.length_a   1.000
_cell.length_b   1.000
_cell.length_c   1.000
_cell.angle_alpha   90.00
_cell.angle_beta   90.00
_cell.angle_gamma   90.00
#
_symmetry.space_group_name_H-M   'P 1'
#
loop_
_entity.id
_entity.type
_entity.pdbx_description
1 polymer ?
#
loop_
_entity_poly.entity_id
_entity_poly.type
_entity_poly.pdbx_seq_one_letter_code
_entity_poly.pdbx_strand_id
1 'polypeptide(L)' 'MVGDTVYGGGRARHAADPVLKEKMKVMRRPALHASRLSFAHPATGNPLSFFSPLPEDMVSLCDSLRKYNSEQ' A
#
# COMPACT_ATOMS: atom_id res chain seq x y z
N MET A 1 0.47 5.45 8.48
CA MET A 1 0.46 4.76 7.17
C MET A 1 -0.12 5.70 6.11
N VAL A 2 0.30 5.64 4.83
CA VAL A 2 -0.27 6.54 3.81
C VAL A 2 -1.78 6.30 3.71
N GLY A 3 -2.58 7.37 3.69
CA GLY A 3 -4.04 7.31 3.62
C GLY A 3 -4.76 6.89 4.91
N ASP A 4 -4.03 6.77 6.02
CA ASP A 4 -4.61 6.50 7.34
C ASP A 4 -5.10 7.79 8.01
N THR A 5 -6.40 7.94 8.14
CA THR A 5 -7.03 9.13 8.72
C THR A 5 -7.11 9.09 10.25
N VAL A 6 -7.00 7.91 10.86
CA VAL A 6 -7.14 7.71 12.31
C VAL A 6 -5.81 7.92 13.03
N TYR A 7 -4.73 7.34 12.51
CA TYR A 7 -3.39 7.43 13.10
C TYR A 7 -2.50 8.48 12.41
N GLY A 8 -3.11 9.40 11.68
CA GLY A 8 -2.46 10.62 11.21
C GLY A 8 -1.53 10.47 10.00
N GLY A 9 -1.74 9.47 9.13
CA GLY A 9 -1.10 9.40 7.82
C GLY A 9 0.40 9.07 7.81
N GLY A 10 1.05 9.01 8.98
CA GLY A 10 2.49 8.77 9.13
C GLY A 10 3.37 9.84 8.45
N ARG A 11 4.57 9.43 7.99
CA ARG A 11 5.55 10.30 7.30
C ARG A 11 5.00 11.00 6.05
N ALA A 12 3.93 10.48 5.45
CA ALA A 12 3.28 11.07 4.28
C ALA A 12 2.75 12.50 4.52
N ARG A 13 2.32 12.82 5.75
CA ARG A 13 1.88 14.19 6.09
C ARG A 13 3.02 15.21 6.06
N HIS A 14 4.25 14.76 6.27
CA HIS A 14 5.47 15.57 6.36
C HIS A 14 6.35 15.46 5.11
N ALA A 15 5.83 14.90 4.01
CA ALA A 15 6.56 14.93 2.74
C ALA A 15 6.90 16.38 2.39
N ALA A 16 8.20 16.67 2.28
CA ALA A 16 8.71 18.01 1.98
C ALA A 16 8.43 18.39 0.52
N ASP A 17 8.43 17.40 -0.37
CA ASP A 17 8.12 17.59 -1.78
C ASP A 17 6.59 17.75 -2.00
N PRO A 18 6.13 18.87 -2.58
CA PRO A 18 4.72 19.13 -2.87
C PRO A 18 4.10 18.15 -3.88
N VAL A 19 4.84 17.72 -4.91
CA VAL A 19 4.41 16.77 -5.94
C VAL A 19 4.17 15.40 -5.31
N LEU A 20 5.08 14.97 -4.43
CA LEU A 20 4.92 13.73 -3.70
C LEU A 20 3.74 13.79 -2.72
N LYS A 21 3.55 14.93 -2.06
CA LYS A 21 2.43 15.16 -1.13
C LYS A 21 1.08 15.07 -1.83
N GLU A 22 0.93 15.66 -3.02
CA GLU A 22 -0.30 15.55 -3.81
C GLU A 22 -0.59 14.11 -4.23
N LYS A 23 0.43 13.37 -4.70
CA LYS A 23 0.28 11.94 -5.05
C LYS A 23 -0.11 11.08 -3.85
N MET A 24 0.40 11.40 -2.66
CA MET A 24 0.02 10.71 -1.41
C MET A 24 -1.40 11.06 -0.94
N LYS A 25 -1.90 12.28 -1.22
CA LYS A 25 -3.29 12.68 -0.88
C LYS A 25 -4.35 11.93 -1.68
N VAL A 26 -4.00 11.41 -2.86
CA VAL A 26 -4.92 10.59 -3.68
C VAL A 26 -5.35 9.32 -2.95
N MET A 27 -4.51 8.78 -2.05
CA MET A 27 -4.87 7.64 -1.22
C MET A 27 -5.86 8.03 -0.12
N ARG A 28 -7.13 7.70 -0.34
CA ARG A 28 -8.24 7.96 0.60
C ARG A 28 -8.45 6.89 1.66
N ARG A 29 -7.68 5.81 1.60
CA ARG A 29 -7.70 4.68 2.54
C ARG A 29 -6.27 4.29 2.89
N PRO A 30 -6.04 3.58 4.00
CA PRO A 30 -4.73 3.03 4.31
C PRO A 30 -4.19 2.23 3.12
N ALA A 31 -2.95 2.49 2.71
CA ALA A 31 -2.23 1.74 1.67
C ALA A 31 -1.88 0.30 2.13
N LEU A 32 -2.85 -0.41 2.72
CA LEU A 32 -2.74 -1.71 3.38
C LEU A 32 -3.46 -2.72 2.51
N HIS A 33 -2.77 -3.80 2.15
CA HIS A 33 -3.31 -4.84 1.28
C HIS A 33 -2.89 -6.21 1.76
N ALA A 34 -3.86 -7.08 2.03
CA ALA A 34 -3.62 -8.48 2.30
C ALA A 34 -3.37 -9.21 0.97
N SER A 35 -2.14 -9.14 0.47
CA SER A 35 -1.76 -9.72 -0.83
C SER A 35 -1.75 -11.25 -0.84
N ARG A 36 -1.63 -11.88 0.33
CA ARG A 36 -1.57 -13.33 0.49
C ARG A 36 -2.33 -13.77 1.74
N LEU A 37 -3.10 -14.84 1.60
CA LEU A 37 -3.71 -15.58 2.71
C LEU A 37 -3.27 -17.04 2.62
N SER A 38 -2.81 -17.63 3.73
CA SER A 38 -2.38 -19.03 3.75
C SER A 38 -2.78 -19.68 5.07
N PHE A 39 -3.38 -20.86 4.98
CA PHE A 39 -3.85 -21.64 6.12
C PHE A 39 -4.00 -23.12 5.74
N ALA A 40 -4.11 -24.01 6.74
CA ALA A 40 -4.38 -25.43 6.51
C ALA A 40 -5.87 -25.66 6.19
N HIS A 41 -6.16 -26.44 5.16
CA HIS A 41 -7.53 -26.76 4.76
C HIS A 41 -8.26 -27.44 5.94
N PRO A 42 -9.43 -26.93 6.36
CA PRO A 42 -10.05 -27.35 7.61
C PRO A 42 -10.46 -28.82 7.65
N ALA A 43 -10.76 -29.42 6.49
CA ALA A 43 -11.12 -30.84 6.41
C ALA A 43 -9.95 -31.79 6.09
N THR A 44 -8.87 -31.30 5.47
CA THR A 44 -7.81 -32.17 4.92
C THR A 44 -6.43 -31.89 5.50
N GLY A 45 -6.24 -30.77 6.22
CA GLY A 45 -4.95 -30.33 6.74
C GLY A 45 -3.97 -29.82 5.68
N ASN A 46 -4.27 -30.00 4.39
CA ASN A 46 -3.38 -29.60 3.31
C ASN A 46 -3.22 -28.07 3.26
N PRO A 47 -2.01 -27.55 3.01
CA PRO A 47 -1.78 -26.11 2.95
C PRO A 47 -2.50 -25.51 1.74
N LEU A 48 -3.26 -24.44 1.98
CA LEU A 48 -3.85 -23.59 0.95
C LEU A 48 -3.15 -22.24 0.92
N SER A 49 -3.06 -21.64 -0.26
CA SER A 49 -2.55 -20.29 -0.45
C SER A 49 -3.39 -19.57 -1.50
N PHE A 50 -3.82 -18.37 -1.14
CA PHE A 50 -4.57 -17.46 -2.01
C PHE A 50 -3.79 -16.17 -2.16
N PHE A 51 -3.87 -15.57 -3.34
CA PHE A 51 -3.21 -14.32 -3.65
C PHE A 51 -4.21 -13.33 -4.23
N SER A 52 -4.02 -12.05 -3.91
CA SER A 52 -4.80 -10.96 -4.47
C SER A 52 -3.85 -9.93 -5.08
N PRO A 53 -4.05 -9.54 -6.36
CA PRO A 53 -3.19 -8.58 -7.03
C PRO A 53 -3.20 -7.25 -6.29
N LEU A 54 -2.12 -6.49 -6.44
CA LEU A 54 -2.03 -5.17 -5.83
C LEU A 54 -3.09 -4.24 -6.47
N PRO A 55 -3.90 -3.52 -5.69
CA PRO A 55 -4.86 -2.57 -6.23
C PRO A 55 -4.19 -1.43 -7.01
N GLU A 56 -4.87 -0.88 -8.01
CA GLU A 56 -4.34 0.12 -8.95
C GLU A 56 -3.86 1.41 -8.26
N ASP A 57 -4.56 1.84 -7.21
CA ASP A 57 -4.20 3.01 -6.40
C ASP A 57 -2.82 2.84 -5.73
N MET A 58 -2.55 1.64 -5.19
CA MET A 58 -1.28 1.28 -4.57
C MET A 58 -0.17 1.09 -5.60
N VAL A 59 -0.45 0.50 -6.77
CA VAL A 59 0.51 0.39 -7.87
C VAL A 59 0.99 1.79 -8.29
N SER A 60 0.05 2.70 -8.56
CA SER A 60 0.33 4.07 -8.98
C SER A 60 1.14 4.86 -7.95
N LEU A 61 0.84 4.66 -6.66
CA LEU A 61 1.60 5.26 -5.57
C LEU A 61 3.02 4.71 -5.51
N CYS A 62 3.20 3.38 -5.56
CA CYS A 62 4.50 2.74 -5.55
C CYS A 62 5.38 3.18 -6.72
N ASP A 63 4.83 3.27 -7.92
CA ASP A 63 5.58 3.70 -9.11
C ASP A 63 6.03 5.16 -8.99
N SER A 64 5.17 6.02 -8.45
CA SER A 64 5.53 7.41 -8.19
C SER A 64 6.65 7.55 -7.17
N LEU A 65 6.62 6.77 -6.09
CA LEU A 65 7.65 6.76 -5.06
C LEU A 65 8.99 6.22 -5.60
N ARG A 66 8.95 5.19 -6.44
CA ARG A 66 10.15 4.62 -7.08
C ARG A 66 10.82 5.62 -8.01
N LYS A 67 10.04 6.30 -8.88
CA LYS A 67 10.55 7.34 -9.77
C LYS A 67 11.21 8.48 -9.00
N TYR A 68 10.54 8.98 -7.96
CA TYR A 68 11.09 10.00 -7.10
C TYR A 68 12.44 9.58 -6.48
N ASN A 69 12.55 8.34 -5.99
CA ASN A 69 13.79 7.85 -5.39
C ASN A 69 14.92 7.58 -6.41
N SER A 70 14.62 7.39 -7.70
CA SER A 70 15.63 7.24 -8.75
C SER A 70 16.12 8.57 -9.35
N GLU A 71 15.34 9.64 -9.17
CA GLU A 71 15.62 10.99 -9.68
C GLU A 71 16.32 11.89 -8.63
N GLN A 72 16.61 11.32 -7.44
CA GLN A 72 17.33 11.93 -6.31
C GLN A 72 18.70 11.27 -6.17
#